data_AF-A0A954ILC1-F1
#
_entry.id   AF-A0A954ILC1-F1
#
_cell.length_a   1.000
_cell.length_b   1.000
_cell.length_c   1.000
_cell.angle_alpha   90.00
_cell.angle_beta   90.00
_cell.angle_gamma   90.00
#
_symmetry.space_group_name_H-M   'P 1'
#
loop_
_entity.id
_entity.type
_entity.pdbx_description
1 polymer ?
#
loop_
_entity_poly.entity_id
_entity_poly.type
_entity_poly.pdbx_seq_one_letter_code
_entity_poly.pdbx_strand_id
1 'polypeptide(L)'
;MTNGSVSAPPTIHLERFSNATESRAQPLWGFPMFYPSFMLRMSKISGILLLLSNTLLPLNAADEEKPIEPAAVNLGRPVDFDGDVYPILQANCVACHNSTTAESDLIVETAEAMLKGGSL
;
A
#
# COMPACT_ATOMS: atom_id res chain seq x y z
N MET A 1 32.05 22.85 30.11
CA MET A 1 32.13 23.36 28.72
C MET A 1 32.73 22.26 27.86
N THR A 2 31.91 21.33 27.38
CA THR A 2 32.35 20.25 26.49
C THR A 2 31.69 20.46 25.14
N ASN A 3 32.49 20.82 24.15
CA ASN A 3 32.07 20.97 22.75
C ASN A 3 31.63 19.60 22.21
N GLY A 4 30.32 19.40 22.06
CA GLY A 4 29.75 18.28 21.33
C GLY A 4 29.79 18.58 19.84
N SER A 5 30.59 17.81 19.12
CA SER A 5 30.66 17.83 17.65
C SER A 5 29.32 17.36 17.08
N VAL A 6 28.56 18.28 16.48
CA VAL A 6 27.37 17.97 15.70
C VAL A 6 27.82 17.28 14.41
N SER A 7 27.62 15.97 14.34
CA SER A 7 27.78 15.18 13.12
C SER A 7 26.70 15.56 12.11
N ALA A 8 27.12 15.94 10.90
CA ALA A 8 26.24 16.32 9.80
C ALA A 8 25.29 15.16 9.41
N PRO A 9 24.05 15.47 8.98
CA PRO A 9 23.10 14.44 8.53
C PRO A 9 23.62 13.76 7.25
N PRO A 10 23.37 12.45 7.08
CA PRO A 10 23.76 11.74 5.87
C PRO A 10 23.03 12.34 4.67
N THR A 11 23.79 12.74 3.64
CA THR A 11 23.27 13.12 2.34
C THR A 11 22.54 11.92 1.74
N ILE A 12 21.21 11.95 1.78
CA ILE A 12 20.37 10.98 1.09
C ILE A 12 20.53 11.26 -0.40
N HIS A 13 21.23 10.37 -1.11
CA HIS A 13 21.42 10.47 -2.54
C HIS A 13 20.07 10.46 -3.25
N LEU A 14 19.68 11.61 -3.82
CA LEU A 14 18.46 11.81 -4.61
C LEU A 14 18.43 11.05 -5.95
N GLU A 15 19.48 10.28 -6.24
CA GLU A 15 19.64 9.49 -7.48
C GLU A 15 18.71 8.26 -7.55
N ARG A 16 18.03 7.87 -6.47
CA ARG A 16 17.17 6.65 -6.46
C ARG A 16 15.78 6.87 -7.06
N PHE A 17 15.32 8.12 -7.22
CA PHE A 17 13.96 8.43 -7.66
C PHE A 17 13.82 8.68 -9.18
N SER A 18 14.92 8.76 -9.93
CA SER A 18 14.87 9.07 -11.38
C SER A 18 14.55 7.88 -12.28
N ASN A 19 14.42 6.65 -11.75
CA ASN A 19 14.37 5.43 -12.59
C ASN A 19 13.11 4.56 -12.38
N ALA A 20 12.03 5.10 -11.82
CA ALA A 20 10.80 4.34 -11.54
C ALA A 20 9.60 4.69 -12.45
N THR A 21 9.80 5.47 -13.53
CA THR A 21 8.69 5.90 -14.40
C THR A 21 8.69 5.27 -15.80
N GLU A 22 9.57 4.31 -16.12
CA GLU A 22 9.68 3.80 -17.49
C GLU A 22 9.96 2.29 -17.59
N SER A 23 9.03 1.43 -17.13
CA SER A 23 9.04 0.02 -17.58
C SER A 23 7.73 -0.76 -17.47
N ARG A 24 6.55 -0.12 -17.41
CA ARG A 24 5.29 -0.89 -17.49
C ARG A 24 4.18 -0.20 -18.29
N ALA A 25 4.50 0.21 -19.51
CA ALA A 25 3.49 0.39 -20.55
C ALA A 25 3.11 -1.00 -21.10
N GLN A 26 2.03 -1.60 -20.58
CA GLN A 26 1.37 -2.73 -21.23
C GLN A 26 0.29 -2.17 -22.17
N PRO A 27 0.41 -2.26 -23.51
CA PRO A 27 -0.66 -1.87 -24.42
C PRO A 27 -1.80 -2.89 -24.35
N LEU A 28 -2.96 -2.51 -23.81
CA LEU A 28 -4.16 -3.36 -23.71
C LEU A 28 -5.10 -3.21 -24.92
N TRP A 29 -4.61 -2.93 -26.13
CA TRP A 29 -5.42 -2.92 -27.36
C TRP A 29 -5.13 -4.14 -28.25
N GLY A 30 -5.12 -5.33 -27.64
CA GLY A 30 -4.79 -6.58 -28.32
C GLY A 30 -5.68 -7.78 -27.99
N PHE A 31 -6.91 -7.56 -27.51
CA PHE A 31 -7.89 -8.65 -27.36
C PHE A 31 -8.70 -8.82 -28.67
N PRO A 32 -8.52 -9.91 -29.45
CA PRO A 32 -9.34 -10.16 -30.61
C PRO A 32 -10.76 -10.57 -30.18
N MET A 33 -11.67 -9.61 -30.30
CA MET A 33 -13.11 -9.71 -30.10
C MET A 33 -13.83 -10.47 -31.24
N PHE A 34 -13.38 -11.66 -31.67
CA PHE A 34 -14.14 -12.49 -32.63
C PHE A 34 -13.70 -13.96 -32.61
N TYR A 35 -14.51 -14.84 -32.02
CA TYR A 35 -14.47 -16.27 -32.36
C TYR A 35 -15.89 -16.88 -32.41
N PRO A 36 -16.59 -16.87 -33.56
CA PRO A 36 -17.95 -17.36 -33.68
C PRO A 36 -18.03 -18.79 -34.25
N SER A 37 -17.11 -19.70 -33.90
CA SER A 37 -17.14 -21.06 -34.49
C SER A 37 -16.78 -22.23 -33.56
N PHE A 38 -16.63 -22.02 -32.25
CA PHE A 38 -16.36 -23.12 -31.32
C PHE A 38 -17.62 -23.69 -30.62
N MET A 39 -18.82 -23.27 -31.03
CA MET A 39 -20.07 -23.48 -30.29
C MET A 39 -20.98 -24.65 -30.73
N LEU A 40 -20.53 -25.63 -31.54
CA LEU A 40 -21.44 -26.68 -32.06
C LEU A 40 -21.01 -28.16 -31.92
N ARG A 41 -20.14 -28.52 -30.97
CA ARG A 41 -19.80 -29.94 -30.73
C ARG A 41 -19.49 -30.32 -29.27
N MET A 42 -20.11 -29.71 -28.26
CA MET A 42 -19.93 -30.14 -26.85
C MET A 42 -21.24 -30.30 -26.04
N SER A 43 -22.39 -30.38 -26.72
CA SER A 43 -23.73 -30.27 -26.11
C SER A 43 -24.18 -31.40 -25.18
N LYS A 44 -23.46 -32.52 -25.02
CA LYS A 44 -23.93 -33.67 -24.20
C LYS A 44 -23.05 -34.03 -22.99
N ILE A 45 -21.88 -33.41 -22.83
CA ILE A 45 -20.96 -33.68 -21.70
C ILE A 45 -21.15 -32.64 -20.57
N SER A 46 -21.82 -31.52 -20.88
CA SER A 46 -22.00 -30.35 -20.00
C SER A 46 -22.86 -30.62 -18.75
N GLY A 47 -23.87 -31.50 -18.82
CA GLY A 47 -24.84 -31.67 -17.72
C GLY A 47 -24.31 -32.40 -16.48
N ILE A 48 -23.43 -33.40 -16.67
CA ILE A 48 -22.91 -34.21 -15.55
C ILE A 48 -21.78 -33.48 -14.82
N LEU A 49 -20.98 -32.69 -15.54
CA LEU A 49 -19.88 -31.90 -14.97
C LEU A 49 -20.38 -30.74 -14.08
N LEU A 50 -21.51 -30.13 -14.44
CA LEU A 50 -22.15 -29.06 -13.65
C LEU A 50 -22.74 -29.56 -12.32
N LEU A 51 -23.26 -30.80 -12.26
CA LEU A 51 -23.81 -31.38 -11.03
C LEU A 51 -22.72 -31.83 -10.04
N LEU A 52 -21.57 -32.29 -10.55
CA LEU A 52 -20.40 -32.67 -9.73
C LEU A 52 -19.62 -31.45 -9.22
N SER A 53 -19.69 -30.30 -9.91
CA SER A 53 -18.95 -29.10 -9.52
C SER A 53 -19.53 -28.37 -8.30
N ASN A 54 -20.79 -28.66 -7.92
CA ASN A 54 -21.50 -27.93 -6.87
C ASN A 54 -21.45 -28.61 -5.49
N THR A 55 -20.76 -29.74 -5.36
CA THR A 55 -20.59 -30.49 -4.10
C THR A 55 -19.22 -30.33 -3.46
N LEU A 56 -18.31 -29.57 -4.07
CA LEU A 56 -16.90 -29.46 -3.66
C LEU A 56 -16.41 -28.03 -3.40
N LEU A 57 -17.28 -27.02 -3.32
CA LEU A 57 -16.87 -25.72 -2.78
C LEU A 57 -16.97 -25.78 -1.25
N PRO A 58 -15.84 -25.84 -0.50
CA PRO A 58 -15.88 -25.42 0.89
C PRO A 58 -16.39 -23.99 0.91
N LEU A 59 -17.43 -23.75 1.71
CA LEU A 59 -17.90 -22.43 2.09
C LEU A 59 -16.68 -21.66 2.61
N ASN A 60 -16.28 -20.59 1.91
CA ASN A 60 -15.15 -19.76 2.29
C ASN A 60 -15.22 -19.50 3.80
N ALA A 61 -14.16 -19.91 4.52
CA ALA A 61 -13.91 -19.34 5.83
C ALA A 61 -13.92 -17.82 5.61
N ALA A 62 -14.89 -17.14 6.22
CA ALA A 62 -14.72 -15.73 6.48
C ALA A 62 -13.43 -15.65 7.28
N ASP A 63 -12.38 -15.11 6.68
CA ASP A 63 -11.18 -14.75 7.40
C ASP A 63 -11.66 -13.81 8.51
N GLU A 64 -11.78 -14.36 9.71
CA GLU A 64 -12.09 -13.63 10.92
C GLU A 64 -10.87 -12.73 11.14
N GLU A 65 -10.94 -11.49 10.62
CA GLU A 65 -9.89 -10.48 10.71
C GLU A 65 -9.67 -10.18 12.20
N LYS A 66 -8.79 -10.97 12.81
CA LYS A 66 -8.42 -10.81 14.21
C LYS A 66 -7.74 -9.43 14.34
N PRO A 67 -8.12 -8.60 15.34
CA PRO A 67 -7.47 -7.33 15.57
C PRO A 67 -5.95 -7.48 15.60
N ILE A 68 -5.26 -6.54 14.95
CA ILE A 68 -3.80 -6.50 14.94
C ILE A 68 -3.36 -6.18 16.37
N GLU A 69 -2.87 -7.20 17.07
CA GLU A 69 -2.32 -7.02 18.41
C GLU A 69 -1.05 -6.17 18.30
N PRO A 70 -0.99 -4.98 18.92
CA PRO A 70 0.21 -4.15 18.87
C PRO A 70 1.38 -4.91 19.51
N ALA A 71 2.42 -5.18 18.71
CA ALA A 71 3.62 -5.81 19.21
C ALA A 71 4.31 -4.88 20.23
N ALA A 72 4.77 -5.45 21.35
CA ALA A 72 5.54 -4.70 22.32
C ALA A 72 6.86 -4.22 21.70
N VAL A 73 7.05 -2.91 21.61
CA VAL A 73 8.29 -2.29 21.12
C VAL A 73 9.26 -2.16 22.29
N ASN A 74 10.48 -2.70 22.15
CA ASN A 74 11.53 -2.59 23.18
C ASN A 74 12.69 -1.73 22.68
N LEU A 75 12.55 -0.42 22.84
CA LEU A 75 13.57 0.55 22.39
C LEU A 75 14.72 0.73 23.39
N GLY A 76 14.57 0.28 24.64
CA GLY A 76 15.53 0.55 25.72
C GLY A 76 15.64 2.04 26.13
N ARG A 77 14.82 2.91 25.52
CA ARG A 77 14.70 4.34 25.77
C ARG A 77 13.26 4.81 25.50
N PRO A 78 12.88 6.01 25.95
CA PRO A 78 11.64 6.64 25.51
C PRO A 78 11.62 6.82 23.98
N VAL A 79 10.41 6.77 23.42
CA VAL A 79 10.16 7.12 22.02
C VAL A 79 10.52 8.60 21.82
N ASP A 80 11.24 8.89 20.74
CA ASP A 80 11.60 10.24 20.32
C ASP A 80 10.88 10.55 19.00
N PHE A 81 10.14 11.66 18.95
CA PHE A 81 9.34 11.97 17.76
C PHE A 81 10.22 12.24 16.53
N ASP A 82 11.25 13.06 16.71
CA ASP A 82 12.13 13.48 15.62
C ASP A 82 12.97 12.32 15.06
N GLY A 83 13.41 11.41 15.93
CA GLY A 83 14.21 10.25 15.56
C GLY A 83 13.41 9.03 15.10
N ASP A 84 12.25 8.75 15.72
CA ASP A 84 11.53 7.49 15.49
C ASP A 84 10.31 7.64 14.57
N VAL A 85 9.62 8.78 14.62
CA VAL A 85 8.31 8.96 13.96
C VAL A 85 8.44 9.82 12.71
N TYR A 86 9.04 11.01 12.86
CA TYR A 86 9.14 11.99 11.77
C TYR A 86 9.79 11.46 10.48
N PRO A 87 10.87 10.64 10.51
CA PRO A 87 11.47 10.12 9.28
C PRO A 87 10.52 9.23 8.46
N ILE A 88 9.63 8.50 9.15
CA ILE A 88 8.62 7.67 8.50
C ILE A 88 7.57 8.55 7.81
N LEU A 89 7.09 9.57 8.51
CA LEU A 89 6.12 10.54 7.97
C LEU A 89 6.71 11.31 6.79
N GLN A 90 7.96 11.75 6.91
CA GLN A 90 8.65 12.49 5.86
C GLN A 90 8.80 11.64 4.59
N ALA A 91 9.17 10.37 4.72
CA ALA A 91 9.40 9.49 3.58
C ALA A 91 8.11 9.07 2.86
N ASN A 92 6.99 8.94 3.58
CA ASN A 92 5.79 8.28 3.05
C ASN A 92 4.54 9.19 2.96
N CYS A 93 4.50 10.30 3.69
CA CYS A 93 3.26 11.06 3.90
C CYS A 93 3.40 12.54 3.53
N VAL A 94 4.51 13.18 3.92
CA VAL A 94 4.70 14.64 3.79
C VAL A 94 4.70 15.11 2.32
N ALA A 95 5.03 14.24 1.36
CA ALA A 95 4.94 14.59 -0.06
C ALA A 95 3.52 15.06 -0.48
N CYS A 96 2.47 14.49 0.12
CA CYS A 96 1.07 14.77 -0.20
C CYS A 96 0.33 15.47 0.95
N HIS A 97 0.63 15.12 2.21
CA HIS A 97 -0.06 15.61 3.40
C HIS A 97 0.76 16.66 4.16
N ASN A 98 1.08 17.76 3.47
CA ASN A 98 1.77 18.92 4.01
C ASN A 98 0.87 20.17 3.98
N SER A 99 1.33 21.25 4.62
CA SER A 99 0.60 22.52 4.69
C SER A 99 0.33 23.22 3.36
N THR A 100 1.03 22.85 2.27
CA THR A 100 0.85 23.43 0.94
C THR A 100 -0.13 22.62 0.08
N THR A 101 0.08 21.31 -0.03
CA THR A 101 -0.76 20.42 -0.85
C THR A 101 -2.02 19.97 -0.10
N ALA A 102 -1.88 19.63 1.19
CA ALA A 102 -2.93 19.20 2.10
C ALA A 102 -3.96 18.25 1.46
N GLU A 103 -3.51 17.17 0.82
CA GLU A 103 -4.45 16.20 0.23
C GLU A 103 -5.42 15.69 1.31
N SER A 104 -6.71 15.67 0.96
CA SER A 104 -7.81 15.34 1.89
C SER A 104 -7.82 16.17 3.17
N ASP A 105 -7.35 17.42 3.09
CA ASP A 105 -7.19 18.38 4.19
C ASP A 105 -6.34 17.86 5.37
N LEU A 106 -5.52 16.84 5.14
CA LEU A 106 -4.67 16.25 6.17
C LEU A 106 -3.26 16.84 6.12
N ILE A 107 -2.75 17.25 7.29
CA ILE A 107 -1.40 17.78 7.48
C ILE A 107 -0.70 16.96 8.57
N VAL A 108 0.46 16.37 8.24
CA VAL A 108 1.23 15.49 9.15
C VAL A 108 2.58 16.06 9.59
N GLU A 109 2.82 17.36 9.37
CA GLU A 109 4.10 18.02 9.69
C GLU A 109 4.25 18.33 11.19
N THR A 110 3.14 18.35 11.94
CA THR A 110 3.11 18.64 13.38
C THR A 110 2.12 17.73 14.09
N ALA A 111 2.36 17.43 15.37
CA ALA A 111 1.48 16.57 16.17
C ALA A 111 0.08 17.19 16.31
N GLU A 112 -0.01 18.51 16.48
CA GLU A 112 -1.28 19.23 16.61
C GLU A 112 -2.13 19.11 15.34
N ALA A 113 -1.51 19.24 14.17
CA ALA A 113 -2.21 19.08 12.90
C ALA A 113 -2.66 17.64 12.66
N MET A 114 -1.82 16.65 13.03
CA MET A 114 -2.19 15.23 12.95
C MET A 114 -3.40 14.90 13.83
N LEU A 115 -3.45 15.47 15.05
CA LEU A 115 -4.57 15.27 15.97
C LEU A 115 -5.87 15.93 15.49
N LYS A 116 -5.77 17.02 14.73
CA LYS A 116 -6.93 17.64 14.06
C LYS A 116 -7.51 16.72 12.98
N GLY A 117 -6.66 15.93 12.31
CA GLY A 117 -7.05 15.02 11.25
C GLY A 117 -7.38 15.71 9.92
N GLY A 118 -7.81 14.91 8.95
CA GLY A 118 -8.28 15.36 7.63
C GLY A 118 -9.80 15.41 7.55
N SER A 119 -10.33 15.80 6.38
CA SER A 119 -11.75 16.12 6.22
C SER A 119 -12.69 14.96 5.92
N LEU A 120 -12.18 13.75 5.60
CA LEU A 120 -12.92 12.52 5.23
C LEU A 120 -14.26 12.73 4.51
#